data_AF-A0A7L2ELV1-F1
#
_entry.id   AF-A0A7L2ELV1-F1
#
_cell.length_a   1.000
_cell.length_b   1.000
_cell.length_c   1.000
_cell.angle_alpha   90.00
_cell.angle_beta   90.00
_cell.angle_gamma   90.00
#
_symmetry.space_group_name_H-M   'P 1'
#
loop_
_entity.id
_entity.type
_entity.pdbx_description
1 polymer ?
#
loop_
_entity_poly.entity_id
_entity_poly.type
_entity_poly.pdbx_seq_one_letter_code
_entity_poly.pdbx_strand_id
1 'polypeptide(L)'
;ITSEVVDSVYKEYIGDAESPAQIRDGLLDAMGDVYFVISAVEVARYHRDAGNPVYFYEFQHRTSSAEGVVPEFVKADHGAEIAFVFGKPFLAGEV
;
A
#
# COMPACT_ATOMS: atom_id res chain seq x y z
N ILE A 1 6.64 7.53 -19.47
CA ILE A 1 5.88 8.54 -18.68
C ILE A 1 6.28 9.90 -19.23
N THR A 2 5.32 10.73 -19.64
CA THR A 2 5.61 12.09 -20.14
C THR A 2 5.77 13.05 -18.97
N SER A 3 6.41 14.21 -19.19
CA SER A 3 6.51 15.26 -18.17
C SER A 3 5.13 15.73 -17.70
N GLU A 4 4.14 15.81 -18.60
CA GLU A 4 2.76 16.18 -18.26
C GLU A 4 2.11 15.22 -17.27
N VAL A 5 2.38 13.92 -17.41
CA VAL A 5 1.88 12.90 -16.47
C VAL A 5 2.59 13.03 -15.12
N VAL A 6 3.90 13.27 -15.11
CA VAL A 6 4.66 13.50 -13.87
C VAL A 6 4.16 14.73 -13.14
N ASP A 7 3.94 15.84 -13.84
CA ASP A 7 3.44 17.09 -13.26
C ASP A 7 2.03 16.92 -12.69
N SER A 8 1.18 16.13 -13.36
CA SER A 8 -0.17 15.83 -12.89
C SER A 8 -0.14 14.99 -11.61
N VAL A 9 0.70 13.95 -11.56
CA VAL A 9 0.89 13.14 -10.34
C VAL A 9 1.49 13.98 -9.21
N TYR A 10 2.49 14.81 -9.50
CA TYR A 10 3.06 15.72 -8.50
C TYR A 10 2.00 16.64 -7.91
N LYS A 11 1.18 17.27 -8.77
CA LYS A 11 0.12 18.18 -8.33
C LYS A 11 -0.91 17.48 -7.44
N GLU A 12 -1.33 16.27 -7.81
CA GLU A 12 -2.33 15.50 -7.08
C GLU A 12 -1.84 15.09 -5.67
N TYR A 13 -0.61 14.57 -5.58
CA TYR A 13 -0.14 13.93 -4.35
C TYR A 13 0.72 14.84 -3.46
N ILE A 14 1.37 15.86 -4.04
CA ILE A 14 2.40 16.66 -3.36
C ILE A 14 2.10 18.18 -3.47
N GLY A 15 1.19 18.60 -4.36
CA GLY A 15 0.99 20.01 -4.72
C GLY A 15 0.69 20.95 -3.54
N ASP A 16 -0.02 20.47 -2.52
CA ASP A 16 -0.42 21.24 -1.35
C ASP A 16 0.40 20.89 -0.08
N ALA A 17 1.53 20.19 -0.22
CA ALA A 17 2.34 19.79 0.92
C ALA A 17 3.06 20.99 1.57
N GLU A 18 2.86 21.17 2.87
CA GLU A 18 3.43 22.27 3.66
C GLU A 18 4.66 21.84 4.49
N SER A 19 4.99 20.55 4.49
CA SER A 19 6.08 19.98 5.28
C SER A 19 6.81 18.84 4.58
N PRO A 20 8.08 18.58 4.93
CA PRO A 20 8.81 17.41 4.41
C PRO A 20 8.11 16.08 4.68
N ALA A 21 7.36 15.97 5.78
CA ALA A 21 6.59 14.77 6.10
C ALA A 21 5.44 14.55 5.11
N GLN A 22 4.69 15.61 4.77
CA GLN A 22 3.62 15.55 3.77
C GLN A 22 4.18 15.25 2.37
N ILE A 23 5.34 15.79 2.00
CA ILE A 23 6.02 15.45 0.73
C ILE A 23 6.36 13.96 0.69
N ARG A 24 6.93 13.43 1.77
CA ARG A 24 7.25 12.00 1.89
C ARG A 24 5.99 11.15 1.75
N ASP A 25 4.94 11.47 2.52
CA ASP A 25 3.72 10.67 2.55
C ASP A 25 3.02 10.70 1.19
N GLY A 26 2.90 11.88 0.56
CA GLY A 26 2.34 12.01 -0.78
C GLY A 26 3.13 11.26 -1.85
N LEU A 27 4.47 11.29 -1.80
CA LEU A 27 5.30 10.49 -2.72
C LEU A 27 5.08 8.99 -2.52
N LEU A 28 5.02 8.52 -1.27
CA LEU A 28 4.80 7.11 -0.95
C LEU A 28 3.40 6.64 -1.37
N ASP A 29 2.38 7.47 -1.16
CA ASP A 29 1.01 7.21 -1.60
C ASP A 29 0.94 7.14 -3.14
N ALA A 30 1.57 8.08 -3.86
CA ALA A 30 1.64 8.06 -5.32
C ALA A 30 2.29 6.78 -5.86
N MET A 31 3.40 6.34 -5.23
CA MET A 31 4.06 5.09 -5.59
C MET A 31 3.18 3.88 -5.28
N GLY A 32 2.55 3.84 -4.11
CA GLY A 32 1.64 2.76 -3.72
C GLY A 32 0.47 2.60 -4.69
N ASP A 33 -0.13 3.72 -5.08
CA ASP A 33 -1.28 3.73 -6.00
C ASP A 33 -0.90 3.27 -7.40
N VAL A 34 0.19 3.81 -7.96
CA VAL A 34 0.65 3.49 -9.32
C VAL A 34 1.09 2.03 -9.44
N TYR A 35 1.85 1.51 -8.47
CA TYR A 35 2.41 0.17 -8.56
C TYR A 35 1.44 -0.93 -8.12
N PHE A 36 0.52 -0.64 -7.20
CA PHE A 36 -0.31 -1.68 -6.58
C PHE A 36 -1.81 -1.38 -6.67
N VAL A 37 -2.28 -0.26 -6.10
CA VAL A 37 -3.72 -0.07 -5.83
C VAL A 37 -4.53 0.07 -7.12
N ILE A 38 -4.14 0.97 -8.02
CA ILE A 38 -4.88 1.23 -9.26
C ILE A 38 -4.96 -0.05 -10.10
N SER A 39 -3.83 -0.74 -10.26
CA SER A 39 -3.76 -2.00 -11.02
C SER A 39 -4.63 -3.10 -10.40
N ALA A 40 -4.60 -3.26 -9.08
CA ALA A 40 -5.41 -4.26 -8.38
C ALA A 40 -6.92 -3.97 -8.51
N VAL A 41 -7.31 -2.70 -8.41
CA VAL A 41 -8.71 -2.27 -8.58
C VAL A 41 -9.20 -2.49 -10.01
N GLU A 42 -8.40 -2.14 -11.02
CA GLU A 42 -8.76 -2.35 -12.43
C GLU A 42 -8.93 -3.84 -12.75
N VAL A 43 -8.01 -4.70 -12.29
CA VAL A 43 -8.14 -6.15 -12.43
C VAL A 43 -9.41 -6.66 -11.75
N ALA A 44 -9.68 -6.23 -10.51
CA ALA A 44 -10.90 -6.62 -9.79
C ALA A 44 -12.18 -6.21 -10.55
N ARG A 45 -12.20 -5.00 -11.13
CA ARG A 45 -13.32 -4.51 -11.96
C ARG A 45 -13.50 -5.35 -13.21
N TYR A 46 -12.43 -5.64 -13.97
CA TYR A 46 -12.51 -6.47 -15.16
C TYR A 46 -13.02 -7.89 -14.85
N HIS A 47 -12.56 -8.49 -13.75
CA HIS A 47 -13.06 -9.80 -13.32
C HIS A 47 -14.55 -9.78 -12.96
N ARG A 48 -15.00 -8.74 -12.23
CA ARG A 48 -16.41 -8.53 -11.87
C ARG A 48 -17.28 -8.32 -13.11
N ASP A 49 -16.84 -7.45 -14.03
CA ASP A 49 -17.62 -7.08 -15.22
C ASP A 49 -17.73 -8.25 -16.23
N ALA A 50 -16.81 -9.22 -16.15
CA ALA A 50 -16.91 -10.50 -16.83
C ALA A 50 -17.88 -11.50 -16.16
N GLY A 51 -18.56 -11.12 -15.06
CA GLY A 51 -19.56 -11.93 -14.36
C GLY A 51 -18.99 -12.89 -13.30
N ASN A 52 -17.73 -12.75 -12.91
CA ASN A 52 -17.11 -13.61 -11.90
C ASN A 52 -17.30 -13.06 -10.47
N PRO A 53 -17.38 -13.92 -9.44
CA PRO A 53 -17.31 -13.47 -8.06
C PRO A 53 -15.92 -12.90 -7.75
N VAL A 54 -15.87 -11.74 -7.11
CA VAL A 54 -14.63 -11.05 -6.73
C VAL A 54 -14.69 -10.67 -5.25
N TYR A 55 -13.60 -10.91 -4.53
CA TYR A 55 -13.36 -10.42 -3.18
C TYR A 55 -12.11 -9.54 -3.22
N PHE A 56 -12.14 -8.43 -2.50
CA PHE A 56 -11.04 -7.45 -2.46
C PHE A 56 -10.87 -6.98 -1.02
N TYR A 57 -9.64 -6.74 -0.59
CA TYR A 57 -9.33 -6.21 0.73
C TYR A 57 -8.10 -5.31 0.67
N GLU A 58 -7.98 -4.45 1.67
CA GLU A 58 -6.78 -3.66 1.95
C GLU A 58 -6.30 -4.03 3.36
N PHE A 59 -5.04 -4.46 3.49
CA PHE A 59 -4.47 -4.82 4.78
C PHE A 59 -3.76 -3.61 5.38
N GLN A 60 -4.24 -3.15 6.54
CA GLN A 60 -3.72 -1.92 7.18
C GLN A 60 -3.14 -2.15 8.59
N HIS A 61 -2.97 -3.40 9.02
CA HIS A 61 -2.43 -3.68 10.36
C HIS A 61 -0.90 -3.63 10.35
N ARG A 62 -0.32 -2.70 11.13
CA ARG A 62 1.13 -2.64 11.38
C ARG A 62 1.54 -3.77 12.32
N THR A 63 2.40 -4.66 11.85
CA THR A 63 2.85 -5.82 12.63
C THR A 63 3.65 -5.38 13.87
N SER A 64 3.44 -6.02 15.02
CA SER A 64 4.25 -5.75 16.22
C SER A 64 5.74 -6.05 16.00
N SER A 65 6.07 -7.00 15.12
CA SER A 65 7.47 -7.28 14.74
C SER A 65 8.16 -6.16 13.96
N ALA A 66 7.42 -5.16 13.49
CA ALA A 66 7.98 -3.98 12.81
C ALA A 66 8.40 -2.88 13.80
N GLU A 67 7.97 -2.96 15.07
CA GLU A 67 8.31 -2.00 16.11
C GLU A 67 9.82 -1.98 16.36
N GLY A 68 10.43 -0.78 16.32
CA GLY A 68 11.88 -0.61 16.46
C GLY A 68 12.73 -1.08 15.27
N VAL A 69 12.15 -1.76 14.28
CA VAL A 69 12.85 -2.27 13.08
C VAL A 69 12.67 -1.33 11.90
N VAL A 70 11.46 -0.82 11.69
CA VAL A 70 11.15 0.13 10.60
C VAL A 70 10.61 1.45 11.18
N PRO A 71 10.77 2.58 10.47
CA PRO A 71 10.29 3.88 10.95
C PRO A 71 8.80 3.88 11.31
N GLU A 72 8.43 4.71 12.28
CA GLU A 72 7.06 4.77 12.82
C GLU A 72 6.01 5.25 11.80
N PHE A 73 6.41 6.09 10.84
CA PHE A 73 5.51 6.55 9.78
C PHE A 73 5.09 5.44 8.81
N VAL A 74 5.82 4.33 8.78
CA VAL A 74 5.46 3.17 7.94
C VAL A 74 4.22 2.52 8.56
N LYS A 75 3.17 2.28 7.77
CA LYS A 75 1.93 1.66 8.26
C LYS A 75 2.03 0.14 8.11
N ALA A 76 1.10 -0.47 7.36
CA ALA A 76 1.27 -1.81 6.81
C ALA A 76 2.13 -1.71 5.55
N ASP A 77 3.37 -2.18 5.64
CA ASP A 77 4.29 -2.20 4.50
C ASP A 77 3.97 -3.36 3.55
N HIS A 78 4.59 -3.35 2.38
CA HIS A 78 4.45 -4.41 1.39
C HIS A 78 4.81 -5.79 1.97
N GLY A 79 3.85 -6.72 1.96
CA GLY A 79 3.99 -8.08 2.49
C GLY A 79 3.70 -8.22 3.98
N ALA A 80 3.26 -7.16 4.68
CA ALA A 80 2.91 -7.21 6.09
C ALA A 80 1.79 -8.22 6.40
N GLU A 81 0.91 -8.48 5.43
CA GLU A 81 -0.19 -9.44 5.53
C GLU A 81 0.27 -10.89 5.48
N ILE A 82 1.40 -11.19 4.84
CA ILE A 82 1.89 -12.56 4.61
C ILE A 82 2.03 -13.32 5.92
N ALA A 83 2.62 -12.67 6.94
CA ALA A 83 2.77 -13.27 8.26
C ALA A 83 1.43 -13.66 8.90
N PHE A 84 0.36 -12.89 8.67
CA PHE A 84 -0.96 -13.17 9.21
C PHE A 84 -1.68 -14.27 8.42
N VAL A 85 -1.58 -14.25 7.08
CA VAL A 85 -2.14 -15.29 6.20
C VAL A 85 -1.58 -16.67 6.55
N PHE A 86 -0.28 -16.76 6.84
CA PHE A 86 0.38 -18.02 7.23
C PHE A 86 0.34 -18.30 8.74
N GLY A 87 -0.34 -17.47 9.54
CA GLY A 87 -0.51 -17.73 10.96
C GLY A 87 0.76 -17.62 11.79
N LYS A 88 1.76 -16.84 11.36
CA LYS A 88 3.01 -16.58 12.10
C LYS A 88 2.78 -16.25 13.58
N PRO A 89 1.77 -15.45 13.99
CA PRO A 89 1.51 -15.20 15.41
C PRO A 89 1.25 -16.46 16.26
N PHE A 90 0.87 -17.58 15.64
CA PHE A 90 0.63 -18.86 16.31
C PHE A 90 1.83 -19.82 16.26
N LEU A 91 2.90 -19.47 15.54
CA LEU A 91 4.11 -20.29 15.39
C LEU A 91 5.14 -20.01 16.49
N ALA A 92 4.85 -19.11 17.44
CA ALA A 92 5.65 -18.90 18.64
C ALA A 92 5.37 -20.01 19.67
N GLY A 93 5.79 -21.23 19.34
CA GLY A 93 5.95 -22.36 20.25
C GLY A 93 7.33 -22.96 20.02
N GLU A 94 8.01 -23.32 21.12
CA GLU A 94 9.39 -23.82 21.21
C GLU A 94 9.86 -24.68 20.01
N VAL A 95 10.98 -24.24 19.40
CA VAL A 95 12.07 -25.12 18.97
C VAL A 95 13.38 -24.51 19.46
#